data_AF-A0A3M1A605-F1
#
_entry.id   AF-A0A3M1A605-F1
#
_cell.length_a   1.000
_cell.length_b   1.000
_cell.length_c   1.000
_cell.angle_alpha   90.00
_cell.angle_beta   90.00
_cell.angle_gamma   90.00
#
_symmetry.space_group_name_H-M   'P 1'
#
loop_
_entity.id
_entity.type
_entity.pdbx_description
1 polymer ?
#
loop_
_entity_poly.entity_id
_entity_poly.type
_entity_poly.pdbx_seq_one_letter_code
_entity_poly.pdbx_strand_id
1 'polypeptide(L)'
;NQFVTKDTYPADLLQLPELQQRRDPLCRGGSAIVDPLGNYVAGPLYDEEGVLFAQLPLQKIVEARFDFDPAGHYQREDVFVFQLKE
;
A
#
# COMPACT_ATOMS: atom_id res chain seq x y z
N ASN A 1 -8.48 2.64 -3.99
CA ASN A 1 -7.71 3.88 -4.19
C ASN A 1 -8.09 4.83 -3.06
N GLN A 2 -7.13 5.43 -2.35
CA GLN A 2 -7.39 6.44 -1.30
C GLN A 2 -7.31 7.88 -1.88
N PHE A 3 -7.59 8.05 -3.18
CA PHE A 3 -7.79 9.38 -3.74
C PHE A 3 -9.15 9.90 -3.25
N VAL A 4 -9.12 11.05 -2.57
CA VAL A 4 -10.31 11.62 -1.93
C VAL A 4 -10.29 13.12 -2.15
N THR A 5 -11.39 13.63 -2.71
CA THR A 5 -11.64 15.07 -2.86
C THR A 5 -12.62 15.54 -1.80
N LYS A 6 -12.79 16.85 -1.67
CA LYS A 6 -13.86 17.40 -0.83
C LYS A 6 -15.24 16.91 -1.27
N ASP A 7 -15.46 16.76 -2.57
CA ASP A 7 -16.75 16.33 -3.13
C ASP A 7 -17.15 14.89 -2.73
N THR A 8 -16.21 14.08 -2.23
CA THR A 8 -16.50 12.74 -1.71
C THR A 8 -17.14 12.75 -0.31
N TYR A 9 -17.12 13.89 0.40
CA TYR A 9 -17.69 14.02 1.74
C TYR A 9 -19.14 14.52 1.71
N PRO A 10 -19.97 14.08 2.68
CA PRO A 10 -21.28 14.69 2.94
C PRO A 10 -21.23 16.22 3.11
N ALA A 11 -22.26 16.92 2.61
CA ALA A 11 -22.29 18.38 2.53
C ALA A 11 -22.30 19.09 3.90
N ASP A 12 -22.80 18.43 4.95
CA ASP A 12 -22.77 18.92 6.32
C ASP A 12 -21.33 18.95 6.88
N LEU A 13 -20.51 17.96 6.53
CA LEU A 13 -19.10 17.92 6.94
C LEU A 13 -18.27 18.99 6.21
N LEU A 14 -18.60 19.33 4.96
CA LEU A 14 -17.89 20.38 4.21
C LEU A 14 -18.02 21.79 4.83
N GLN A 15 -18.98 21.98 5.74
CA GLN A 15 -19.16 23.23 6.47
C GLN A 15 -18.19 23.36 7.67
N LEU A 16 -17.53 22.27 8.07
CA LEU A 16 -16.57 22.29 9.17
C LEU A 16 -15.38 23.20 8.80
N PRO A 17 -15.01 24.19 9.65
CA PRO A 17 -13.92 25.11 9.37
C PRO A 17 -12.59 24.40 9.03
N GLU A 18 -12.34 23.25 9.67
CA GLU A 18 -11.15 22.45 9.44
C GLU A 18 -11.09 21.92 7.99
N LEU A 19 -12.23 21.50 7.43
CA LEU A 19 -12.30 20.98 6.06
C LEU A 19 -12.28 22.11 5.02
N GLN A 20 -12.81 23.29 5.34
CA GLN A 20 -12.72 24.45 4.45
C GLN A 20 -11.27 24.89 4.24
N GLN A 21 -10.45 24.90 5.29
CA GLN A 21 -9.04 25.33 5.24
C GLN A 21 -8.10 24.28 4.61
N ARG A 22 -8.52 23.02 4.49
CA ARG A 22 -7.72 21.96 3.88
C ARG A 22 -7.59 22.17 2.37
N ARG A 23 -6.43 21.79 1.83
CA ARG A 23 -6.20 21.70 0.39
C ARG A 23 -7.01 20.52 -0.19
N ASP A 24 -7.35 20.63 -1.45
CA ASP A 24 -8.01 19.58 -2.23
C ASP A 24 -7.04 19.13 -3.34
N PRO A 25 -6.82 17.82 -3.57
CA PRO A 25 -7.44 16.66 -2.92
C PRO A 25 -7.05 16.52 -1.44
N LEU A 26 -7.98 16.02 -0.61
CA LEU A 26 -7.76 15.73 0.81
C LEU A 26 -6.77 14.56 0.99
N CYS A 27 -6.84 13.57 0.10
CA CYS A 27 -5.86 12.49 -0.03
C CYS A 27 -5.51 12.29 -1.49
N ARG A 28 -4.21 12.26 -1.82
CA ARG A 28 -3.71 12.20 -3.20
C ARG A 28 -3.73 10.80 -3.82
N GLY A 29 -4.27 9.79 -3.14
CA GLY A 29 -4.16 8.40 -3.57
C GLY A 29 -2.76 7.84 -3.36
N GLY A 30 -2.23 7.12 -4.35
CA GLY A 30 -0.94 6.42 -4.28
C GLY A 30 -1.05 4.90 -4.27
N SER A 31 -2.19 4.33 -4.71
CA SER A 31 -2.29 2.89 -4.93
C SER A 31 -1.22 2.43 -5.91
N ALA A 32 -0.57 1.31 -5.62
CA ALA A 32 0.50 0.74 -6.43
C ALA A 32 0.51 -0.79 -6.30
N ILE A 33 1.11 -1.46 -7.28
CA ILE A 33 1.42 -2.90 -7.25
C ILE A 33 2.93 -3.01 -7.31
N VAL A 34 3.54 -3.68 -6.33
CA VAL A 34 5.00 -3.87 -6.25
C VAL A 34 5.34 -5.35 -6.31
N ASP A 35 6.47 -5.66 -6.95
CA ASP A 35 6.99 -7.03 -7.02
C ASP A 35 7.80 -7.39 -5.75
N PRO A 36 8.16 -8.68 -5.55
CA PRO A 36 8.90 -9.12 -4.36
C PRO A 36 10.28 -8.47 -4.17
N LEU A 37 10.86 -7.87 -5.21
CA LEU A 37 12.14 -7.16 -5.15
C LEU A 37 11.96 -5.65 -4.92
N GLY A 38 10.72 -5.20 -4.72
CA GLY A 38 10.38 -3.81 -4.43
C GLY A 38 10.19 -2.94 -5.68
N ASN A 39 10.16 -3.51 -6.88
CA ASN A 39 9.93 -2.74 -8.10
C ASN A 39 8.44 -2.44 -8.29
N TYR A 40 8.11 -1.26 -8.80
CA TYR A 40 6.74 -0.93 -9.21
C TYR A 40 6.36 -1.71 -10.48
N VAL A 41 5.31 -2.52 -10.39
CA VAL A 41 4.68 -3.22 -11.52
C VAL A 41 3.56 -2.38 -12.12
N ALA A 42 2.82 -1.65 -11.29
CA ALA A 42 1.83 -0.67 -11.70
C ALA A 42 1.70 0.45 -10.65
N GLY A 43 1.37 1.67 -11.09
CA GLY A 43 1.33 2.85 -10.23
C GLY A 43 2.74 3.34 -9.85
N PRO A 44 2.85 4.20 -8.81
CA PRO A 44 1.77 4.70 -7.95
C PRO A 44 0.81 5.65 -8.68
N LEU A 45 -0.49 5.49 -8.43
CA LEU A 45 -1.56 6.31 -9.01
C LEU A 45 -1.85 7.51 -8.11
N TYR A 46 -1.30 8.68 -8.45
CA TYR A 46 -1.49 9.92 -7.68
C TYR A 46 -2.42 10.89 -8.38
N ASP A 47 -3.12 11.69 -7.58
CA ASP A 47 -3.94 12.82 -8.01
C ASP A 47 -5.11 12.47 -8.94
N GLU A 48 -5.44 11.18 -9.07
CA GLU A 48 -6.54 10.69 -9.89
C GLU A 48 -7.23 9.45 -9.30
N GLU A 49 -8.51 9.30 -9.64
CA GLU A 49 -9.26 8.05 -9.44
C GLU A 49 -8.91 7.05 -10.54
N GLY A 50 -8.89 5.76 -10.19
CA GLY A 50 -8.62 4.74 -11.18
C GLY A 50 -8.41 3.36 -10.57
N VAL A 51 -8.28 2.39 -11.48
CA VAL A 51 -8.05 0.98 -11.17
C VAL A 51 -6.75 0.55 -11.81
N LEU A 52 -5.84 0.01 -11.00
CA LEU A 52 -4.58 -0.57 -11.48
C LEU A 52 -4.75 -2.06 -11.73
N PHE A 53 -4.23 -2.54 -12.85
CA PHE A 53 -4.18 -3.95 -13.21
C PHE A 53 -2.73 -4.35 -13.51
N ALA A 54 -2.34 -5.56 -13.12
CA ALA A 54 -1.06 -6.13 -13.46
C ALA A 54 -1.18 -7.66 -13.59
N GLN A 55 -0.33 -8.26 -14.43
CA GLN A 55 -0.12 -9.70 -14.46
C GLN A 55 1.06 -10.04 -13.58
N LEU A 56 0.87 -10.96 -12.64
CA LEU A 56 1.87 -11.29 -11.64
C LEU A 56 2.35 -12.75 -11.83
N PRO A 57 3.59 -12.97 -12.31
CA PRO A 57 4.16 -14.30 -12.34
C PRO A 57 4.55 -14.74 -10.93
N LEU A 58 3.81 -15.69 -10.37
CA LEU A 58 3.99 -16.15 -8.98
C LEU A 58 5.35 -16.81 -8.74
N GLN A 59 6.04 -17.29 -9.79
CA GLN A 59 7.37 -17.87 -9.71
C GLN A 59 8.40 -16.90 -9.13
N LYS A 60 8.20 -15.58 -9.34
CA LYS A 60 9.06 -14.53 -8.78
C LYS A 60 9.15 -14.53 -7.26
N ILE A 61 8.16 -15.09 -6.56
CA ILE A 61 8.20 -15.21 -5.09
C ILE A 61 9.28 -16.21 -4.67
N VAL A 62 9.37 -17.35 -5.36
CA VAL A 62 10.37 -18.37 -5.06
C VAL A 62 11.76 -17.86 -5.41
N GLU A 63 11.89 -17.17 -6.55
CA GLU A 63 13.14 -16.54 -6.98
C GLU A 63 13.61 -15.49 -5.95
N ALA A 64 12.74 -14.59 -5.50
CA ALA A 64 13.11 -13.56 -4.53
C ALA A 64 13.47 -14.14 -3.14
N ARG A 65 12.81 -15.24 -2.72
CA ARG A 65 13.16 -15.93 -1.48
C ARG A 65 14.47 -16.69 -1.55
N PHE A 66 14.95 -17.03 -2.75
CA PHE A 66 16.30 -17.57 -2.91
C PHE A 66 17.36 -16.55 -2.47
N ASP A 67 17.15 -15.27 -2.81
CA ASP A 67 18.01 -14.18 -2.40
C ASP A 67 17.80 -13.80 -0.92
N PHE A 68 16.56 -13.75 -0.45
CA PHE A 68 16.24 -13.34 0.93
C PHE A 68 14.99 -14.01 1.51
N ASP A 69 15.17 -14.93 2.47
CA ASP A 69 14.10 -15.64 3.17
C ASP A 69 14.10 -15.42 4.71
N PRO A 70 13.63 -14.26 5.20
CA PRO A 70 13.75 -13.86 6.61
C PRO A 70 12.92 -14.72 7.58
N ALA A 71 11.84 -15.34 7.10
CA ALA A 71 10.98 -16.22 7.89
C ALA A 71 11.23 -17.71 7.61
N GLY A 72 12.34 -18.04 6.93
CA GLY A 72 12.74 -19.41 6.65
C GLY A 72 14.21 -19.62 6.98
N HIS A 73 15.08 -19.81 5.98
CA HIS A 73 16.48 -20.18 6.28
C HIS A 73 17.29 -19.11 7.02
N TYR A 74 16.88 -17.83 6.97
CA TYR A 74 17.51 -16.77 7.78
C TYR A 74 16.91 -16.65 9.17
N GLN A 75 15.86 -17.40 9.49
CA GLN A 75 15.24 -17.39 10.80
C GLN A 75 16.20 -18.04 11.82
N ARG A 76 16.66 -17.23 12.78
CA ARG A 76 17.49 -17.64 13.91
C ARG A 76 16.63 -17.88 15.14
N GLU A 77 15.88 -18.98 15.13
CA GLU A 77 15.00 -19.37 16.25
C GLU A 77 15.76 -19.58 17.57
N ASP A 78 17.06 -19.84 17.48
CA ASP A 78 17.96 -19.90 18.64
C ASP A 78 18.25 -18.53 19.28
N VAL A 79 17.95 -17.43 18.59
CA VAL A 79 18.16 -16.05 19.07
C VAL A 79 16.84 -15.32 19.30
N PHE A 80 15.90 -15.44 18.37
CA PHE A 80 14.62 -14.74 18.43
C PHE A 80 13.46 -15.65 18.08
N VAL A 81 12.45 -15.67 18.96
CA VAL A 81 11.20 -16.38 18.75
C VAL A 81 10.05 -15.42 18.98
N PHE A 82 9.19 -15.27 17.97
CA PHE A 82 7.92 -14.54 18.10
C PHE A 82 6.79 -15.55 18.38
N GLN A 83 5.99 -15.29 19.42
CA GLN A 83 4.82 -16.10 19.77
C GLN A 83 3.62 -15.18 20.00
N LEU A 84 2.46 -15.57 19.46
CA LEU A 84 1.19 -14.94 19.78
C LEU A 84 0.74 -15.40 21.18
N LYS A 85 0.23 -14.49 22.00
CA LYS A 85 -0.46 -14.86 23.25
C LYS A 85 -1.95 -14.90 22.98
N GLU A 86 -2.57 -16.04 23.28
CA GLU A 86 -4.02 -16.18 23.34
C GLU A 86 -4.58 -15.57 24.64
#